data_AF-A0AAU0QTJ5-F1
#
_entry.id   AF-A0AAU0QTJ5-F1
#
_cell.length_a   1.000
_cell.length_b   1.000
_cell.length_c   1.000
_cell.angle_alpha   90.00
_cell.angle_beta   90.00
_cell.angle_gamma   90.00
#
_symmetry.space_group_name_H-M   'P 1'
#
loop_
_entity.id
_entity.type
_entity.pdbx_description
1 polymer ?
#
loop_
_entity_poly.entity_id
_entity_poly.type
_entity_poly.pdbx_seq_one_letter_code
_entity_poly.pdbx_strand_id
1 'polypeptide(L)' 'MLKIEEIKSGKKFEQGIEYTNIIEGYPIIMKYVVEIDREVLRVLLPDERGILPTMLECDECYKTQLDDIGGS' A
#
# COMPACT_ATOMS: atom_id res chain seq x y z
N MET A 1 -8.72 14.41 12.58
CA MET A 1 -9.82 13.62 11.98
C MET A 1 -9.35 12.19 11.88
N LEU A 2 -10.10 11.22 12.39
CA LEU A 2 -9.70 9.81 12.32
C LEU A 2 -9.78 9.35 10.86
N LYS A 3 -8.79 8.57 10.40
CA LYS A 3 -8.74 8.05 9.02
C LYS A 3 -9.97 7.21 8.67
N ILE A 4 -10.57 6.55 9.67
CA ILE A 4 -11.85 5.84 9.53
C ILE A 4 -12.97 6.77 9.08
N GLU A 5 -13.02 8.01 9.59
CA GLU A 5 -14.05 8.98 9.19
C GLU A 5 -13.84 9.47 7.75
N GLU A 6 -12.58 9.56 7.29
CA GLU A 6 -12.27 9.83 5.87
C GLU A 6 -12.77 8.71 4.95
N ILE A 7 -12.58 7.45 5.37
CA ILE A 7 -13.08 6.29 4.61
C ILE A 7 -14.61 6.33 4.56
N LYS A 8 -15.27 6.55 5.72
CA LYS A 8 -16.74 6.66 5.79
C LYS A 8 -17.29 7.83 4.98
N SER A 9 -16.56 8.93 4.87
CA SER A 9 -16.95 10.08 4.04
C SER A 9 -16.74 9.85 2.54
N GLY A 10 -16.26 8.67 2.13
CA GLY A 10 -16.00 8.35 0.73
C GLY A 10 -14.75 9.01 0.15
N LYS A 11 -13.75 9.34 1.00
CA LYS A 11 -12.47 9.86 0.51
C LYS A 11 -11.84 8.86 -0.44
N LYS A 12 -11.35 9.36 -1.57
CA LYS A 12 -10.59 8.57 -2.55
C LYS A 12 -9.13 8.47 -2.11
N PHE A 13 -8.55 7.28 -2.26
CA PHE A 13 -7.14 7.02 -2.06
C PHE A 13 -6.48 6.81 -3.42
N GLU A 14 -5.25 7.28 -3.55
CA GLU A 14 -4.52 7.36 -4.81
C GLU A 14 -3.18 6.66 -4.69
N GLN A 15 -2.68 6.15 -5.81
CA GLN A 15 -1.37 5.53 -5.88
C GLN A 15 -0.26 6.52 -5.51
N GLY A 16 0.78 6.01 -4.83
CA GLY A 16 2.01 6.76 -4.57
C GLY A 16 1.90 7.84 -3.51
N ILE A 17 0.70 8.08 -2.96
CA ILE A 17 0.52 8.93 -1.79
C ILE A 17 0.76 8.10 -0.53
N GLU A 18 1.64 8.61 0.35
CA GLU A 18 1.83 8.04 1.67
C GLU A 18 0.67 8.42 2.58
N TYR A 19 0.06 7.39 3.17
CA TYR A 19 -1.02 7.53 4.13
C TYR A 19 -0.58 6.96 5.47
N THR A 20 -0.54 7.81 6.48
CA THR A 20 -0.36 7.41 7.87
C THR A 20 -1.71 7.17 8.55
N ASN A 21 -1.76 6.39 9.63
CA ASN A 21 -2.96 6.16 10.44
C ASN A 21 -4.13 5.43 9.72
N ILE A 22 -3.89 4.79 8.57
CA ILE A 22 -4.79 3.71 8.09
C ILE A 22 -4.54 2.47 8.93
N ILE A 23 -3.26 2.14 9.10
CA ILE A 23 -2.75 1.23 10.13
C ILE A 23 -2.07 2.12 11.16
N GLU A 24 -2.41 1.96 12.43
CA GLU A 24 -1.86 2.79 13.49
C GLU A 24 -0.34 2.55 13.62
N GLY A 25 0.43 3.63 13.66
CA GLY A 25 1.89 3.57 13.81
C GLY A 25 2.67 3.27 12.53
N TYR A 26 2.02 2.97 11.40
CA TYR A 26 2.70 2.59 10.17
C TYR A 26 2.28 3.45 8.96
N PRO A 27 3.26 3.92 8.15
CA PRO A 27 2.96 4.50 6.85
C PRO A 27 2.54 3.39 5.88
N ILE A 28 1.58 3.66 5.01
CA ILE A 28 1.27 2.78 3.87
C ILE A 28 1.22 3.59 2.58
N ILE A 29 1.49 2.95 1.45
CA ILE A 29 1.24 3.50 0.12
C ILE A 29 0.34 2.56 -0.65
N MET A 30 -0.27 3.08 -1.70
CA MET A 30 -1.08 2.29 -2.62
C MET A 30 -0.37 2.14 -3.98
N LYS A 31 -0.56 1.02 -4.66
CA LYS A 31 -0.07 0.75 -6.03
C LYS A 31 -1.18 0.13 -6.87
N TYR A 32 -1.39 0.63 -8.08
CA TYR A 32 -2.24 -0.02 -9.08
C TYR A 32 -1.54 -1.27 -9.61
N VAL A 33 -2.27 -2.38 -9.63
CA VAL A 33 -1.82 -3.68 -10.15
C VAL A 33 -2.96 -4.29 -10.96
N VAL A 34 -2.62 -5.04 -12.01
CA VAL A 34 -3.59 -5.87 -12.73
C VAL A 34 -3.58 -7.25 -12.10
N GLU A 35 -4.70 -7.63 -11.46
CA GLU A 35 -4.91 -8.96 -10.90
C GLU A 35 -6.09 -9.62 -11.60
N ILE A 36 -5.85 -10.76 -12.27
CA ILE A 36 -6.87 -11.52 -13.00
C ILE A 36 -7.69 -10.60 -13.94
N ASP A 37 -6.99 -9.88 -14.82
CA ASP A 37 -7.54 -8.93 -15.79
C ASP A 37 -8.30 -7.72 -15.20
N ARG A 38 -8.19 -7.47 -13.89
CA ARG A 38 -8.80 -6.32 -13.23
C ARG A 38 -7.75 -5.39 -12.63
N GLU A 39 -7.88 -4.10 -12.91
CA GLU A 39 -7.12 -3.07 -12.21
C GLU A 39 -7.61 -2.93 -10.77
N VAL A 40 -6.71 -3.18 -9.82
CA VAL A 40 -6.96 -3.07 -8.38
C VAL A 40 -5.97 -2.09 -7.74
N LEU A 41 -6.39 -1.44 -6.65
CA LEU A 41 -5.53 -0.60 -5.85
C LEU A 41 -5.05 -1.40 -4.62
N ARG A 42 -3.80 -1.84 -4.64
CA ARG A 42 -3.20 -2.67 -3.60
C ARG A 42 -2.55 -1.81 -2.53
N VAL A 43 -2.78 -2.16 -1.26
CA VAL A 43 -2.05 -1.61 -0.11
C VAL A 43 -0.66 -2.23 -0.05
N LEU A 44 0.39 -1.41 0.04
CA LEU A 44 1.75 -1.84 0.34
C LEU A 44 2.05 -1.57 1.81
N LEU A 45 2.33 -2.65 2.54
CA LEU A 45 2.69 -2.62 3.95
C LEU A 45 4.19 -2.39 4.12
N PRO A 46 4.60 -1.55 5.07
CA PRO A 46 6.01 -1.39 5.41
C PRO A 46 6.54 -2.61 6.15
N ASP A 47 7.87 -2.71 6.23
CA ASP A 47 8.53 -3.68 7.10
C ASP A 47 8.35 -3.34 8.59
N GLU A 48 8.90 -4.18 9.47
CA GLU A 48 8.84 -4.00 10.93
C GLU A 48 9.46 -2.68 11.42
N ARG A 49 10.27 -2.02 10.59
CA ARG A 49 10.92 -0.73 10.87
C ARG A 49 10.13 0.46 10.32
N GLY A 50 9.00 0.20 9.65
CA GLY A 50 8.18 1.23 9.02
C GLY A 50 8.69 1.67 7.64
N ILE A 51 9.61 0.93 7.01
CA ILE A 51 10.17 1.26 5.70
C ILE A 51 9.32 0.63 4.61
N LEU A 52 8.87 1.45 3.66
CA LEU A 52 7.98 1.03 2.58
C LEU A 52 8.70 0.14 1.53
N PRO A 53 8.01 -0.83 0.90
CA PRO A 53 8.61 -1.73 -0.09
C PRO A 53 9.25 -1.04 -1.30
N THR A 54 8.84 0.19 -1.61
CA THR A 54 9.41 1.00 -2.70
C THR A 54 10.75 1.64 -2.35
N MET A 55 11.19 1.58 -1.09
CA MET A 55 12.47 2.11 -0.64
C MET A 55 13.56 1.03 -0.69
N LEU A 56 14.80 1.45 -0.94
CA LEU A 56 15.93 0.54 -1.12
C LEU A 56 16.23 -0.27 0.15
N GLU A 57 16.04 0.36 1.31
CA GLU A 57 16.38 -0.11 2.65
C GLU A 57 15.31 -1.03 3.27
N CYS A 58 14.18 -1.23 2.59
CA CYS A 58 13.13 -2.13 3.02
C CYS A 58 13.64 -3.58 3.00
N ASP A 59 13.22 -4.37 3.99
CA ASP A 59 13.49 -5.80 4.01
C ASP A 59 12.99 -6.48 2.72
N GLU A 60 13.84 -7.33 2.12
CA GLU A 60 13.59 -7.97 0.84
C GLU A 60 12.31 -8.82 0.81
N CYS A 61 11.91 -9.42 1.93
CA CYS A 61 10.68 -10.22 1.95
C CYS A 61 9.42 -9.36 1.73
N TYR A 62 9.43 -8.11 2.19
CA TYR A 62 8.33 -7.16 1.99
C TYR A 62 8.31 -6.60 0.56
N LYS A 63 9.43 -6.62 -0.16
CA LYS A 63 9.51 -6.20 -1.56
C LYS A 63 8.74 -7.12 -2.52
N THR A 64 8.47 -8.36 -2.12
CA THR A 64 7.58 -9.27 -2.89
C THR A 64 6.16 -8.71 -3.08
N GLN A 65 5.75 -7.72 -2.30
CA GLN A 65 4.50 -7.00 -2.52
C GLN A 65 4.48 -6.17 -3.82
N LEU A 66 5.66 -5.88 -4.38
CA LEU A 66 5.80 -5.14 -5.64
C LEU A 66 5.63 -6.04 -6.86
N ASP A 67 5.73 -7.36 -6.69
CA ASP A 67 5.62 -8.34 -7.75
C ASP A 67 4.19 -8.36 -8.29
N ASP A 68 4.06 -8.35 -9.61
CA ASP A 68 2.78 -8.56 -10.26
C ASP A 68 2.40 -10.04 -10.09
N ILE A 69 1.27 -10.33 -9.44
CA ILE A 69 0.71 -11.69 -9.32
C ILE A 69 0.04 -12.10 -10.66
N GLY A 70 0.51 -11.55 -11.78
CA GLY A 70 0.11 -11.91 -13.13
C GLY A 70 0.74 -13.23 -13.49
N GLY A 71 -0.08 -14.28 -13.58
CA GLY A 71 0.32 -15.52 -14.24
C GLY A 71 0.81 -15.24 -15.67
N SER A 72 1.83 -16.00 -16.04
CA SER A 72 2.37 -16.23 -17.39
C SER A 72 1.39 -16.03 -18.56
#